data_AF-A0A7X8LTP5-F1
#
_entry.id   AF-A0A7X8LTP5-F1
#
_cell.length_a   1.000
_cell.length_b   1.000
_cell.length_c   1.000
_cell.angle_alpha   90.00
_cell.angle_beta   90.00
_cell.angle_gamma   90.00
#
_symmetry.space_group_name_H-M   'P 1'
#
loop_
_entity.id
_entity.type
_entity.pdbx_description
1 polymer ?
#
loop_
_entity_poly.entity_id
_entity_poly.type
_entity_poly.pdbx_seq_one_letter_code
_entity_poly.pdbx_strand_id
1 'polypeptide(L)'
;MKFFTAFFRVLHRFFKRHQSSQPAGAPVVVFWLYLAALALLMCVYLVLASMGMSQKARVSTRADQIIADVEKVRREVERQAAEEKVRLAKLKEEQEKAAVPVEKKLEVRGDQAFRDKAIAGLQVIYIKDTKAYRIFRKVISAIAPGSEGSKYEVVEGTPTLLLAPEDANRSTAWCAGTIARVFALTYQQYLYSMRSRVAIAAPPPPGQESNTPTASVTIKPFDYNDAYAKAVGYQIKIMKLAGASVQEINEFMSKYSKPRSSTPVDVPFSSNATVDIEFSSGGPVF
;
A
#
# COMPACT_ATOMS: atom_id res chain seq x y z
N MET A 1 10.17 26.14 54.74
CA MET A 1 10.74 26.86 55.92
C MET A 1 10.19 28.27 56.15
N LYS A 2 9.79 29.05 55.12
CA LYS A 2 9.25 30.43 55.29
C LYS A 2 7.96 30.53 56.16
N PHE A 3 7.18 29.46 56.23
CA PHE A 3 5.95 29.41 57.04
C PHE A 3 6.25 29.44 58.55
N PHE A 4 7.26 28.71 59.01
CA PHE A 4 7.64 28.66 60.43
C PHE A 4 8.11 30.01 60.94
N THR A 5 8.93 30.71 60.16
CA THR A 5 9.40 32.06 60.53
C THR A 5 8.26 33.07 60.59
N ALA A 6 7.24 32.96 59.74
CA ALA A 6 6.04 33.80 59.82
C ALA A 6 5.20 33.46 61.06
N PHE A 7 4.97 32.17 61.34
CA PHE A 7 4.21 31.71 62.50
C PHE A 7 4.85 32.14 63.82
N PHE A 8 6.16 31.93 64.00
CA PHE A 8 6.88 32.36 65.21
C PHE A 8 6.85 33.87 65.42
N ARG A 9 6.89 34.68 64.35
CA ARG A 9 6.76 36.15 64.48
C ARG A 9 5.36 36.57 64.94
N VAL A 10 4.31 35.92 64.45
CA VAL A 10 2.92 36.20 64.86
C VAL A 10 2.71 35.77 66.31
N LEU A 11 3.17 34.57 66.67
CA LEU A 11 3.10 34.05 68.04
C LEU A 11 3.85 34.95 69.03
N HIS A 12 5.06 35.39 68.67
CA HIS A 12 5.86 36.29 69.50
C HIS A 12 5.17 37.66 69.70
N ARG A 13 4.55 38.22 68.65
CA ARG A 13 3.76 39.46 68.79
C ARG A 13 2.53 39.27 69.68
N PHE A 14 1.89 38.11 69.61
CA PHE A 14 0.74 37.77 70.44
C PHE A 14 1.12 37.69 71.92
N PHE A 15 2.20 36.98 72.26
CA PHE A 15 2.72 36.92 73.64
C PHE A 15 3.14 38.29 74.17
N LYS A 16 3.80 39.12 73.33
CA LYS A 16 4.22 40.47 73.73
C LYS A 16 3.04 41.39 74.06
N ARG A 17 1.91 41.27 73.36
CA ARG A 17 0.68 42.04 73.65
C ARG A 17 -0.03 41.59 74.93
N HIS A 18 0.02 40.29 75.24
CA HIS A 18 -0.58 39.76 76.46
C HIS A 18 0.26 40.01 77.72
N GLN A 19 1.58 40.14 77.61
CA GLN A 19 2.43 40.53 78.75
C GLN A 19 2.15 41.96 79.25
N SER A 20 1.75 42.89 78.38
CA SER A 20 1.50 44.29 78.76
C SER A 20 0.12 44.54 79.37
N SER A 21 -0.74 43.52 79.49
CA SER A 21 -2.15 43.68 79.91
C SER A 21 -2.57 42.76 81.06
N GLN A 22 -1.63 42.10 81.75
CA GLN A 22 -1.97 41.26 82.90
C GLN A 22 -2.19 42.10 84.18
N PRO A 23 -3.39 42.05 84.80
CA PRO A 23 -3.56 42.52 86.17
C PRO A 23 -2.76 41.60 87.12
N ALA A 24 -2.16 42.17 88.16
CA ALA A 24 -1.37 41.45 89.16
C ALA A 24 -2.24 40.37 89.83
N GLY A 25 -2.08 39.10 89.44
CA GLY A 25 -2.79 37.97 90.04
C GLY A 25 -3.34 36.89 89.08
N ALA A 26 -2.96 36.86 87.80
CA ALA A 26 -3.35 35.74 86.93
C ALA A 26 -2.75 34.41 87.42
N PRO A 27 -3.54 33.32 87.54
CA PRO A 27 -3.04 32.05 88.06
C PRO A 27 -2.10 31.38 87.07
N VAL A 28 -0.89 31.04 87.55
CA VAL A 28 0.18 30.31 86.84
C VAL A 28 -0.34 29.09 86.06
N VAL A 29 -1.44 28.48 86.52
CA VAL A 29 -2.14 27.35 85.90
C VAL A 29 -2.54 27.62 84.43
N VAL A 30 -3.00 28.83 84.10
CA VAL A 30 -3.45 29.16 82.74
C VAL A 30 -2.27 29.16 81.76
N PHE A 31 -1.10 29.63 82.18
CA PHE A 31 0.11 29.62 81.35
C PHE A 31 0.54 28.18 81.01
N TRP A 32 0.52 27.27 81.99
CA TRP A 32 0.85 25.87 81.76
C TRP A 32 -0.14 25.15 80.84
N LEU A 33 -1.43 25.48 80.91
CA LEU A 33 -2.44 24.95 79.98
C LEU A 33 -2.16 25.37 78.53
N TYR A 34 -1.82 26.64 78.29
CA TYR A 34 -1.43 27.10 76.94
C TYR A 34 -0.16 26.41 76.43
N LEU A 35 0.82 26.20 77.31
CA LEU A 35 2.07 25.54 76.95
C LEU A 35 1.85 24.06 76.62
N ALA A 36 1.00 23.37 77.40
CA ALA A 36 0.57 22.01 77.13
C ALA A 36 -0.22 21.90 75.81
N ALA A 37 -1.14 22.83 75.55
CA ALA A 37 -1.91 22.86 74.30
C ALA A 37 -1.02 23.09 73.07
N LEU A 38 -0.04 24.00 73.16
CA LEU A 38 0.94 24.23 72.10
C LEU A 38 1.84 23.01 71.88
N ALA A 39 2.28 22.36 72.95
CA ALA A 39 3.06 21.12 72.86
C ALA A 39 2.27 20.00 72.18
N LEU A 40 1.00 19.82 72.52
CA LEU A 40 0.12 18.83 71.90
C LEU A 40 -0.09 19.11 70.40
N LEU A 41 -0.32 20.38 70.04
CA LEU A 41 -0.47 20.79 68.64
C LEU A 41 0.82 20.55 67.83
N MET A 42 1.98 20.82 68.42
CA MET A 42 3.28 20.48 67.82
C MET A 42 3.47 18.97 67.64
N CYS A 43 3.06 18.16 68.62
CA CYS A 43 3.08 16.70 68.49
C CYS A 43 2.19 16.21 67.34
N VAL A 44 0.96 16.72 67.22
CA VAL A 44 0.06 16.36 66.10
C VAL A 44 0.68 16.74 64.75
N TYR A 45 1.31 17.92 64.66
CA TYR A 45 1.99 18.35 63.44
C TYR A 45 3.18 17.45 63.08
N LEU A 46 3.98 17.04 64.08
CA LEU A 46 5.10 16.11 63.86
C LEU A 46 4.61 14.73 63.39
N VAL A 47 3.51 14.22 63.94
CA VAL A 47 2.88 12.97 63.47
C VAL A 47 2.44 13.11 62.02
N LEU A 48 1.72 14.17 61.66
CA LEU A 48 1.28 14.41 60.27
C LEU A 48 2.46 14.58 59.31
N ALA A 49 3.52 15.27 59.70
CA ALA A 49 4.74 15.41 58.90
C ALA A 49 5.46 14.06 58.71
N SER A 50 5.54 13.24 59.76
CA SER A 50 6.12 11.90 59.69
C SER A 50 5.31 10.96 58.78
N MET A 51 3.98 11.04 58.83
CA MET A 51 3.10 10.29 57.92
C MET A 51 3.32 10.71 56.47
N GLY A 52 3.41 12.02 56.19
CA GLY A 52 3.67 12.53 54.84
C GLY A 52 5.04 12.10 54.27
N MET A 53 6.08 12.03 55.10
CA MET A 53 7.40 11.53 54.68
C MET A 53 7.38 10.03 54.41
N SER A 54 6.67 9.25 55.25
CA SER A 54 6.55 7.79 55.06
C SER A 54 5.78 7.42 53.78
N GLN A 55 4.76 8.19 53.43
CA GLN A 55 3.99 7.98 52.19
C GLN A 55 4.85 8.26 50.95
N LYS A 56 5.66 9.32 50.97
CA LYS A 56 6.57 9.64 49.85
C LYS A 56 7.59 8.53 49.59
N ALA A 57 8.16 7.94 50.64
CA ALA A 57 9.10 6.81 50.50
C ALA A 57 8.44 5.54 49.94
N ARG A 58 7.18 5.27 50.31
CA ARG A 58 6.41 4.14 49.74
C ARG A 58 5.98 4.37 48.30
N VAL A 59 5.68 5.61 47.93
CA VAL A 59 5.31 5.96 46.54
C VAL A 59 6.52 5.92 45.63
N SER A 60 7.69 6.40 46.06
CA SER A 60 8.91 6.35 45.25
C SER A 60 9.34 4.91 44.96
N THR A 61 9.37 4.05 45.98
CA THR A 61 9.74 2.64 45.82
C THR A 61 8.78 1.88 44.91
N ARG A 62 7.47 2.17 44.97
CA ARG A 62 6.49 1.61 44.03
C ARG A 62 6.66 2.14 42.61
N ALA A 63 6.97 3.44 42.44
CA ALA A 63 7.22 4.02 41.13
C ALA A 63 8.45 3.37 40.46
N ASP A 64 9.53 3.18 41.22
CA ASP A 64 10.75 2.53 40.71
C ASP A 64 10.49 1.06 40.30
N GLN A 65 9.68 0.33 41.08
CA GLN A 65 9.26 -1.04 40.74
C GLN A 65 8.43 -1.07 39.44
N ILE A 66 7.48 -0.14 39.29
CA ILE A 66 6.64 -0.06 38.08
C ILE A 66 7.51 0.26 36.85
N ILE A 67 8.48 1.18 36.96
CA ILE A 67 9.39 1.49 35.87
C ILE A 67 10.21 0.25 35.49
N ALA A 68 10.74 -0.48 36.47
CA ALA A 68 11.52 -1.69 36.22
C ALA A 68 10.67 -2.80 35.56
N ASP A 69 9.41 -2.96 35.94
CA ASP A 69 8.52 -3.95 35.35
C ASP A 69 8.07 -3.55 33.93
N VAL A 70 7.80 -2.26 33.68
CA VAL A 70 7.53 -1.74 32.33
C VAL A 70 8.72 -1.96 31.40
N GLU A 71 9.95 -1.75 31.88
CA GLU A 71 11.15 -2.04 31.08
C GLU A 71 11.31 -3.53 30.75
N LYS A 72 10.98 -4.44 31.68
CA LYS A 72 11.00 -5.88 31.41
C LYS A 72 9.98 -6.28 30.36
N VAL A 73 8.73 -5.84 30.50
CA VAL A 73 7.67 -6.12 29.52
C VAL A 73 8.05 -5.58 28.14
N ARG A 74 8.62 -4.37 28.08
CA ARG A 74 9.09 -3.79 26.82
C ARG A 74 10.15 -4.67 26.15
N ARG A 75 11.14 -5.18 26.89
CA ARG A 75 12.18 -6.08 26.34
C ARG A 75 11.60 -7.40 25.86
N GLU A 76 10.60 -7.95 26.54
CA GLU A 76 9.91 -9.17 26.12
C GLU A 76 9.11 -8.96 24.82
N VAL A 77 8.40 -7.84 24.69
CA VAL A 77 7.68 -7.48 23.46
C VAL A 77 8.64 -7.27 22.29
N GLU A 78 9.77 -6.59 22.50
CA GLU A 78 10.80 -6.41 21.47
C GLU A 78 11.41 -7.75 21.03
N ARG A 79 11.60 -8.70 21.96
CA ARG A 79 12.07 -10.05 21.66
C ARG A 79 11.05 -10.85 20.85
N GLN A 80 9.77 -10.82 21.24
CA GLN A 80 8.69 -11.49 20.50
C GLN A 80 8.52 -10.92 19.10
N ALA A 81 8.59 -9.59 18.94
CA ALA A 81 8.52 -8.95 17.63
C ALA A 81 9.72 -9.32 16.74
N ALA A 82 10.91 -9.48 17.31
CA ALA A 82 12.08 -9.95 16.57
C ALA A 82 11.93 -11.42 16.13
N GLU A 83 11.44 -12.29 17.01
CA GLU A 83 11.18 -13.70 16.71
C GLU A 83 10.09 -13.87 15.64
N GLU A 84 9.03 -13.07 15.70
CA GLU A 84 7.97 -13.07 14.70
C GLU A 84 8.48 -12.59 13.33
N LYS A 85 9.30 -11.53 13.30
CA LYS A 85 9.95 -11.07 12.06
C LYS A 85 10.83 -12.15 11.44
N VAL A 86 11.59 -12.89 12.25
CA VAL A 86 12.41 -14.01 11.78
C VAL A 86 11.52 -15.15 11.26
N ARG A 87 10.42 -15.46 11.95
CA ARG A 87 9.46 -16.49 11.50
C ARG A 87 8.79 -16.10 10.19
N LEU A 88 8.38 -14.84 10.03
CA LEU A 88 7.81 -14.32 8.79
C LEU A 88 8.84 -14.31 7.65
N ALA A 89 10.10 -13.99 7.93
CA ALA A 89 11.17 -14.07 6.93
C ALA A 89 11.41 -15.51 6.47
N LYS A 90 11.46 -16.48 7.40
CA LYS A 90 11.57 -17.91 7.07
C LYS A 90 10.38 -18.42 6.27
N LEU A 91 9.14 -18.04 6.64
CA LEU A 91 7.94 -18.40 5.89
C LEU A 91 7.95 -17.80 4.48
N LYS A 92 8.43 -16.56 4.31
CA LYS A 92 8.60 -15.95 2.98
C LYS A 92 9.64 -16.68 2.16
N GLU A 93 10.78 -17.05 2.76
CA GLU A 93 11.84 -17.80 2.09
C GLU A 93 11.37 -19.22 1.70
N GLU A 94 10.60 -19.88 2.57
CA GLU A 94 9.97 -21.17 2.27
C GLU A 94 8.90 -21.04 1.18
N GLN A 95 8.10 -19.97 1.18
CA GLN A 95 7.15 -19.68 0.10
C GLN A 95 7.85 -19.37 -1.22
N GLU A 96 8.98 -18.66 -1.19
CA GLU A 96 9.78 -18.36 -2.38
C GLU A 96 10.47 -19.62 -2.93
N LYS A 97 10.92 -20.53 -2.05
CA LYS A 97 11.48 -21.84 -2.43
C LYS A 97 10.41 -22.82 -2.90
N ALA A 98 9.21 -22.78 -2.32
CA ALA A 98 8.07 -23.62 -2.71
C ALA A 98 7.35 -23.11 -3.97
N ALA A 99 7.44 -21.80 -4.24
CA ALA A 99 7.15 -21.24 -5.54
C ALA A 99 8.29 -21.59 -6.50
N VAL A 100 8.42 -22.88 -6.82
CA VAL A 100 9.09 -23.30 -8.06
C VAL A 100 8.53 -22.37 -9.13
N PRO A 101 9.36 -21.55 -9.81
CA PRO A 101 8.87 -20.70 -10.86
C PRO A 101 8.26 -21.64 -11.87
N VAL A 102 6.92 -21.75 -11.85
CA VAL A 102 6.17 -22.40 -12.91
C VAL A 102 6.46 -21.49 -14.09
N GLU A 103 7.52 -21.82 -14.82
CA GLU A 103 7.84 -21.15 -16.05
C GLU A 103 6.54 -21.19 -16.84
N LYS A 104 5.91 -20.03 -16.98
CA LYS A 104 4.71 -19.88 -17.80
C LYS A 104 5.17 -20.26 -19.20
N LYS A 105 5.00 -21.54 -19.54
CA LYS A 105 5.31 -22.08 -20.85
C LYS A 105 4.18 -21.55 -21.71
N LEU A 106 4.56 -20.78 -22.73
CA LEU A 106 3.61 -20.31 -23.72
C LEU A 106 3.01 -21.56 -24.38
N GLU A 107 1.73 -21.81 -24.14
CA GLU A 107 1.03 -22.96 -24.70
C GLU A 107 0.55 -22.61 -26.12
N VAL A 108 0.83 -23.47 -27.10
CA VAL A 108 0.29 -23.32 -28.46
C VAL A 108 -0.73 -24.43 -28.68
N ARG A 109 -2.01 -24.04 -28.73
CA ARG A 109 -3.17 -24.93 -28.90
C ARG A 109 -3.61 -24.95 -30.37
N GLY A 110 -4.28 -26.02 -30.79
CA GLY A 110 -4.77 -26.21 -32.17
C GLY A 110 -4.09 -27.37 -32.91
N ASP A 111 -4.42 -27.49 -34.20
CA ASP A 111 -3.92 -28.53 -35.10
C ASP A 111 -2.40 -28.46 -35.27
N GLN A 112 -1.76 -29.59 -35.62
CA GLN A 112 -0.31 -29.66 -35.78
C GLN A 112 0.22 -28.61 -36.78
N ALA A 113 -0.44 -28.45 -37.92
CA ALA A 113 -0.05 -27.47 -38.94
C ALA A 113 -0.12 -26.02 -38.41
N PHE A 114 -1.15 -25.70 -37.61
CA PHE A 114 -1.28 -24.40 -36.97
C PHE A 114 -0.17 -24.18 -35.94
N ARG A 115 0.11 -25.19 -35.10
CA ARG A 115 1.17 -25.11 -34.08
C ARG A 115 2.53 -24.87 -34.70
N ASP A 116 2.86 -25.61 -35.77
CA ASP A 116 4.14 -25.47 -36.45
C ASP A 116 4.31 -24.07 -37.05
N LYS A 117 3.25 -23.51 -37.64
CA LYS A 117 3.25 -22.14 -38.16
C LYS A 117 3.35 -21.08 -37.07
N ALA A 118 2.60 -21.23 -35.98
CA ALA A 118 2.63 -20.31 -34.85
C ALA A 118 4.01 -20.32 -34.16
N ILE A 119 4.59 -21.51 -33.96
CA ILE A 119 5.95 -21.67 -33.41
C ILE A 119 6.98 -21.04 -34.34
N ALA A 120 6.91 -21.29 -35.65
CA ALA A 120 7.81 -20.68 -36.62
C ALA A 120 7.69 -19.14 -36.61
N GLY A 121 6.46 -18.61 -36.54
CA GLY A 121 6.22 -17.17 -36.42
C GLY A 121 6.81 -16.58 -35.14
N LEU A 122 6.65 -17.26 -34.00
CA LEU A 122 7.24 -16.87 -32.72
C LEU A 122 8.77 -16.92 -32.75
N GLN A 123 9.37 -17.94 -33.38
CA GLN A 123 10.82 -18.04 -33.55
C GLN A 123 11.37 -16.86 -34.36
N VAL A 124 10.67 -16.45 -35.42
CA VAL A 124 11.03 -15.26 -36.20
C VAL A 124 11.03 -14.02 -35.29
N ILE A 125 10.00 -13.82 -34.47
CA ILE A 125 9.95 -12.69 -33.52
C ILE A 125 11.10 -12.79 -32.51
N TYR A 126 11.39 -13.97 -31.96
CA TYR A 126 12.47 -14.19 -31.01
C TYR A 126 13.84 -13.81 -31.57
N ILE A 127 14.12 -14.22 -32.82
CA ILE A 127 15.40 -13.97 -33.51
C ILE A 127 15.53 -12.48 -33.88
N LYS A 128 14.44 -11.85 -34.32
CA LYS A 128 14.49 -10.48 -34.87
C LYS A 128 14.26 -9.39 -33.81
N ASP A 129 13.51 -9.68 -32.76
CA ASP A 129 13.19 -8.74 -31.67
C ASP A 129 13.06 -9.49 -30.33
N THR A 130 14.19 -9.95 -29.81
CA THR A 130 14.25 -10.72 -28.56
C THR A 130 13.65 -9.97 -27.37
N LYS A 131 13.73 -8.63 -27.36
CA LYS A 131 13.15 -7.80 -26.28
C LYS A 131 11.63 -7.87 -26.33
N ALA A 132 11.02 -7.68 -27.50
CA ALA A 132 9.58 -7.83 -27.67
C ALA A 132 9.10 -9.24 -27.33
N TYR A 133 9.83 -10.28 -27.76
CA TYR A 133 9.50 -11.66 -27.42
C TYR A 133 9.48 -11.94 -25.90
N ARG A 134 10.44 -11.37 -25.15
CA ARG A 134 10.46 -11.51 -23.68
C ARG A 134 9.24 -10.87 -23.02
N ILE A 135 8.78 -9.73 -23.55
CA ILE A 135 7.56 -9.08 -23.05
C ILE A 135 6.33 -9.89 -23.46
N PHE A 136 6.30 -10.39 -24.69
CA PHE A 136 5.25 -11.26 -25.21
C PHE A 136 5.00 -12.45 -24.28
N ARG A 137 6.04 -13.20 -23.89
CA ARG A 137 5.93 -14.37 -23.00
C ARG A 137 5.40 -14.01 -21.59
N LYS A 138 5.52 -12.76 -21.16
CA LYS A 138 4.97 -12.30 -19.87
C LYS A 138 3.49 -11.96 -19.95
N VAL A 139 3.04 -11.44 -21.10
CA VAL A 139 1.67 -10.94 -21.30
C VAL A 139 0.75 -12.06 -21.77
N ILE A 140 1.20 -12.87 -22.73
CA ILE A 140 0.40 -13.90 -23.37
C ILE A 140 0.80 -15.27 -22.83
N SER A 141 -0.19 -16.06 -22.43
CA SER A 141 0.02 -17.39 -21.84
C SER A 141 -0.29 -18.51 -22.83
N ALA A 142 -1.22 -18.28 -23.75
CA ALA A 142 -1.55 -19.25 -24.79
C ALA A 142 -1.75 -18.59 -26.17
N ILE A 143 -1.51 -19.37 -27.23
CA ILE A 143 -1.90 -19.05 -28.61
C ILE A 143 -2.85 -20.14 -29.08
N ALA A 144 -4.00 -19.76 -29.64
CA ALA A 144 -5.01 -20.69 -30.13
C ALA A 144 -5.61 -20.21 -31.47
N PRO A 145 -6.22 -21.10 -32.26
CA PRO A 145 -6.97 -20.70 -33.44
C PRO A 145 -8.24 -19.93 -33.04
N GLY A 146 -8.57 -18.86 -33.78
CA GLY A 146 -9.78 -18.04 -33.59
C GLY A 146 -10.71 -18.10 -34.81
N SER A 147 -12.03 -18.00 -34.60
CA SER A 147 -13.03 -18.08 -35.67
C SER A 147 -13.23 -16.77 -36.44
N GLU A 148 -13.22 -15.62 -35.76
CA GLU A 148 -13.66 -14.32 -36.30
C GLU A 148 -12.53 -13.29 -36.46
N GLY A 149 -11.31 -13.76 -36.67
CA GLY A 149 -10.15 -12.90 -36.86
C GLY A 149 -9.11 -12.99 -35.74
N SER A 150 -7.94 -12.41 -36.03
CA SER A 150 -6.83 -12.40 -35.09
C SER A 150 -7.02 -11.32 -34.01
N LYS A 151 -7.24 -11.74 -32.76
CA LYS A 151 -7.52 -10.86 -31.61
C LYS A 151 -6.91 -11.43 -30.33
N TYR A 152 -6.95 -10.63 -29.27
CA TYR A 152 -6.56 -11.07 -27.93
C TYR A 152 -7.78 -11.15 -27.03
N GLU A 153 -7.86 -12.22 -26.26
CA GLU A 153 -8.99 -12.50 -25.40
C GLU A 153 -8.53 -13.28 -24.16
N VAL A 154 -9.26 -13.14 -23.06
CA VAL A 154 -9.02 -13.94 -21.86
C VAL A 154 -9.97 -15.13 -21.90
N VAL A 155 -9.48 -16.26 -22.41
CA VAL A 155 -10.25 -17.51 -22.50
C VAL A 155 -10.00 -18.30 -21.22
N GLU A 156 -11.06 -18.59 -20.46
CA GLU A 156 -10.98 -19.35 -19.20
C GLU A 156 -9.97 -18.76 -18.19
N GLY A 157 -9.92 -17.42 -18.08
CA GLY A 157 -8.95 -16.74 -17.21
C GLY A 157 -7.50 -16.73 -17.74
N THR A 158 -7.24 -17.35 -18.88
CA THR A 158 -5.91 -17.42 -19.51
C THR A 158 -5.80 -16.39 -20.63
N PRO A 159 -4.84 -15.44 -20.55
CA PRO A 159 -4.63 -14.46 -21.61
C PRO A 159 -4.13 -15.16 -22.87
N THR A 160 -5.00 -15.20 -23.87
CA THR A 160 -4.85 -16.03 -25.06
C THR A 160 -4.86 -15.16 -26.32
N LEU A 161 -3.87 -15.37 -27.18
CA LEU A 161 -3.84 -14.75 -28.50
C LEU A 161 -4.55 -15.69 -29.48
N LEU A 162 -5.68 -15.25 -29.98
CA LEU A 162 -6.47 -15.95 -30.99
C LEU A 162 -5.98 -15.53 -32.37
N LEU A 163 -5.53 -16.48 -33.18
CA LEU A 163 -5.12 -16.25 -34.57
C LEU A 163 -6.17 -16.79 -35.53
N ALA A 164 -6.59 -15.97 -36.48
CA ALA A 164 -7.43 -16.43 -37.57
C ALA A 164 -6.68 -17.49 -38.40
N PRO A 165 -7.32 -18.59 -38.81
CA PRO A 165 -6.72 -19.58 -39.70
C PRO A 165 -6.19 -18.95 -40.99
N GLU A 166 -6.89 -17.93 -41.52
CA GLU A 166 -6.46 -17.18 -42.71
C GLU A 166 -5.13 -16.44 -42.52
N ASP A 167 -4.86 -15.93 -41.32
CA ASP A 167 -3.62 -15.23 -41.00
C ASP A 167 -2.50 -16.20 -40.62
N ALA A 168 -2.83 -17.28 -39.91
CA ALA A 168 -1.87 -18.25 -39.41
C ALA A 168 -1.31 -19.15 -40.54
N ASN A 169 -2.16 -19.57 -41.49
CA ASN A 169 -1.79 -20.54 -42.52
C ASN A 169 -1.15 -19.92 -43.76
N ARG A 170 -1.10 -18.58 -43.86
CA ARG A 170 -0.67 -17.86 -45.05
C ARG A 170 0.84 -18.00 -45.33
N SER A 171 1.65 -17.23 -44.61
CA SER A 171 3.11 -17.33 -44.64
C SER A 171 3.65 -17.12 -43.24
N THR A 172 4.85 -17.64 -42.98
CA THR A 172 5.48 -17.50 -41.65
C THR A 172 5.72 -16.03 -41.31
N ALA A 173 6.08 -15.21 -42.30
CA ALA A 173 6.27 -13.78 -42.13
C ALA A 173 4.94 -13.06 -41.83
N TRP A 174 3.85 -13.43 -42.51
CA TRP A 174 2.51 -12.90 -42.24
C TRP A 174 2.04 -13.27 -40.83
N CYS A 175 2.15 -14.55 -40.47
CA CYS A 175 1.80 -15.04 -39.14
C CYS A 175 2.59 -14.32 -38.03
N ALA A 176 3.92 -14.22 -38.18
CA ALA A 176 4.77 -13.45 -37.27
C ALA A 176 4.33 -11.98 -37.16
N GLY A 177 4.03 -11.35 -38.30
CA GLY A 177 3.50 -9.99 -38.36
C GLY A 177 2.18 -9.82 -37.63
N THR A 178 1.25 -10.76 -37.80
CA THR A 178 -0.06 -10.72 -37.15
C THR A 178 0.04 -10.94 -35.64
N ILE A 179 0.86 -11.89 -35.18
CA ILE A 179 1.17 -12.08 -33.75
C ILE A 179 1.73 -10.77 -33.17
N ALA A 180 2.68 -10.15 -33.87
CA ALA A 180 3.29 -8.90 -33.47
C ALA A 180 2.28 -7.74 -33.39
N ARG A 181 1.34 -7.63 -34.35
CA ARG A 181 0.28 -6.60 -34.32
C ARG A 181 -0.62 -6.75 -33.11
N VAL A 182 -1.18 -7.94 -32.91
CA VAL A 182 -2.11 -8.22 -31.82
C VAL A 182 -1.41 -8.01 -30.48
N PHE A 183 -0.15 -8.44 -30.37
CA PHE A 183 0.68 -8.16 -29.20
C PHE A 183 0.95 -6.65 -28.98
N ALA A 184 1.33 -5.90 -30.01
CA ALA A 184 1.60 -4.47 -29.86
C ALA A 184 0.37 -3.69 -29.39
N LEU A 185 -0.80 -4.01 -29.96
CA LEU A 185 -2.08 -3.39 -29.58
C LEU A 185 -2.44 -3.71 -28.13
N THR A 186 -2.35 -4.97 -27.74
CA THR A 186 -2.67 -5.42 -26.36
C THR A 186 -1.69 -4.87 -25.34
N TYR A 187 -0.41 -4.81 -25.67
CA TYR A 187 0.60 -4.23 -24.80
C TYR A 187 0.35 -2.73 -24.57
N GLN A 188 -0.05 -1.98 -25.60
CA GLN A 188 -0.43 -0.58 -25.45
C GLN A 188 -1.67 -0.39 -24.58
N GLN A 189 -2.69 -1.23 -24.76
CA GLN A 189 -3.88 -1.25 -23.89
C GLN A 189 -3.50 -1.56 -22.43
N TYR A 190 -2.64 -2.55 -22.22
CA TYR A 190 -2.14 -2.92 -20.89
C TYR A 190 -1.39 -1.76 -20.22
N LEU A 191 -0.44 -1.12 -20.92
CA LEU A 191 0.29 0.02 -20.39
C LEU A 191 -0.64 1.19 -20.03
N TYR A 192 -1.67 1.41 -20.83
CA TYR A 192 -2.68 2.44 -20.55
C TYR A 192 -3.50 2.11 -19.29
N SER A 193 -3.93 0.85 -19.14
CA SER A 193 -4.67 0.38 -17.95
C SER A 193 -3.84 0.49 -16.67
N MET A 194 -2.52 0.29 -16.75
CA MET A 194 -1.63 0.46 -15.60
C MET A 194 -1.46 1.93 -15.21
N ARG A 195 -1.33 2.84 -16.19
CA ARG A 195 -1.20 4.28 -15.92
C ARG A 195 -2.46 4.87 -15.31
N SER A 196 -3.63 4.44 -15.76
CA SER A 196 -4.90 4.88 -15.18
C SER A 196 -5.07 4.43 -13.72
N ARG A 197 -4.59 3.23 -13.36
CA ARG A 197 -4.63 2.74 -11.97
C ARG A 197 -3.71 3.51 -11.02
N VAL A 198 -2.51 3.89 -11.47
CA VAL A 198 -1.55 4.65 -10.63
C VAL A 198 -2.06 6.07 -10.32
N ALA A 199 -2.87 6.65 -11.20
CA ALA A 199 -3.51 7.94 -10.94
C ALA A 199 -4.61 7.86 -9.88
N ILE A 200 -5.22 6.69 -9.68
CA ILE A 200 -6.18 6.40 -8.61
C ILE A 200 -5.38 5.87 -7.41
N ALA A 201 -4.47 6.70 -6.88
CA ALA A 201 -3.72 6.36 -5.68
C ALA A 201 -4.68 6.21 -4.48
N ALA A 202 -4.32 5.33 -3.55
CA ALA A 202 -5.15 4.94 -2.40
C ALA A 202 -5.70 6.17 -1.65
N PRO A 203 -6.98 6.14 -1.21
CA PRO A 203 -7.52 7.21 -0.39
C PRO A 203 -6.61 7.41 0.83
N PRO A 204 -6.35 8.66 1.25
CA PRO A 204 -5.53 8.91 2.42
C PRO A 204 -6.12 8.17 3.63
N PRO A 205 -5.28 7.65 4.52
CA PRO A 205 -5.76 6.98 5.72
C PRO A 205 -6.67 7.92 6.52
N PRO A 206 -7.75 7.40 7.14
CA PRO A 206 -8.74 8.22 7.82
C PRO A 206 -8.07 9.08 8.91
N GLY A 207 -8.28 10.40 8.84
CA GLY A 207 -7.72 11.37 9.77
C GLY A 207 -6.45 12.09 9.32
N GLN A 208 -5.92 11.83 8.12
CA GLN A 208 -4.85 12.65 7.52
C GLN A 208 -5.41 13.50 6.37
N GLU A 209 -5.28 14.82 6.49
CA GLU A 209 -5.49 15.73 5.37
C GLU A 209 -4.39 15.50 4.32
N SER A 210 -4.79 15.14 3.10
CA SER A 210 -3.87 14.96 1.98
C SER A 210 -3.30 16.33 1.58
N ASN A 211 -2.08 16.62 2.01
CA ASN A 211 -1.29 17.78 1.54
C ASN A 211 -0.67 17.56 0.15
N THR A 212 -0.88 16.40 -0.48
CA THR A 212 -0.53 16.17 -1.88
C THR A 212 -1.43 17.05 -2.74
N PRO A 213 -0.88 17.97 -3.56
CA PRO A 213 -1.70 18.74 -4.47
C PRO A 213 -2.47 17.75 -5.34
N THR A 214 -3.79 17.78 -5.22
CA THR A 214 -4.73 17.06 -6.09
C THR A 214 -4.65 17.69 -7.48
N ALA A 215 -3.50 17.61 -8.13
CA ALA A 215 -3.40 17.84 -9.54
C ALA A 215 -4.28 16.76 -10.16
N SER A 216 -5.47 17.14 -10.60
CA SER A 216 -6.32 16.30 -11.42
C SER A 216 -5.48 15.95 -12.65
N VAL A 217 -4.84 14.77 -12.60
CA VAL A 217 -4.12 14.26 -13.76
C VAL A 217 -5.21 13.94 -14.75
N THR A 218 -5.50 14.85 -15.68
CA THR A 218 -6.38 14.59 -16.82
C THR A 218 -5.74 13.48 -17.63
N ILE A 219 -6.15 12.24 -17.36
CA ILE A 219 -5.68 11.08 -18.12
C ILE A 219 -6.26 11.23 -19.52
N LYS A 220 -5.38 11.48 -20.51
CA LYS A 220 -5.78 11.49 -21.93
C LYS A 220 -6.48 10.16 -22.24
N PRO A 221 -7.67 10.15 -22.86
CA PRO A 221 -8.35 8.91 -23.24
C PRO A 221 -7.47 8.06 -24.17
N PHE A 222 -7.62 6.73 -24.11
CA PHE A 222 -6.88 5.82 -24.97
C PHE A 222 -7.30 6.03 -26.42
N ASP A 223 -6.37 6.51 -27.25
CA ASP A 223 -6.60 6.67 -28.68
C ASP A 223 -6.35 5.34 -29.40
N TYR A 224 -7.43 4.60 -29.64
CA TYR A 224 -7.37 3.31 -30.31
C TYR A 224 -6.81 3.40 -31.73
N ASN A 225 -7.06 4.50 -32.46
CA ASN A 225 -6.61 4.65 -33.84
C ASN A 225 -5.10 4.84 -33.93
N ASP A 226 -4.53 5.67 -33.05
CA ASP A 226 -3.08 5.84 -32.94
C ASP A 226 -2.40 4.53 -32.49
N ALA A 227 -2.98 3.85 -31.51
CA ALA A 227 -2.49 2.54 -31.06
C ALA A 227 -2.50 1.51 -32.18
N TYR A 228 -3.60 1.44 -32.94
CA TYR A 228 -3.76 0.56 -34.08
C TYR A 228 -2.77 0.88 -35.20
N ALA A 229 -2.58 2.15 -35.55
CA ALA A 229 -1.61 2.57 -36.57
C ALA A 229 -0.18 2.16 -36.18
N LYS A 230 0.19 2.30 -34.91
CA LYS A 230 1.49 1.81 -34.38
C LYS A 230 1.61 0.29 -34.46
N ALA A 231 0.54 -0.44 -34.12
CA ALA A 231 0.52 -1.90 -34.22
C ALA A 231 0.66 -2.39 -35.68
N VAL A 232 -0.01 -1.73 -36.63
CA VAL A 232 0.12 -1.97 -38.07
C VAL A 232 1.55 -1.69 -38.55
N GLY A 233 2.14 -0.57 -38.14
CA GLY A 233 3.54 -0.25 -38.43
C GLY A 233 4.51 -1.30 -37.87
N TYR A 234 4.22 -1.82 -36.68
CA TYR A 234 5.01 -2.89 -36.06
C TYR A 234 4.88 -4.22 -36.82
N GLN A 235 3.68 -4.58 -37.29
CA GLN A 235 3.48 -5.74 -38.16
C GLN A 235 4.33 -5.64 -39.43
N ILE A 236 4.30 -4.50 -40.13
CA ILE A 236 5.09 -4.30 -41.35
C ILE A 236 6.59 -4.42 -41.06
N LYS A 237 7.05 -3.87 -39.93
CA LYS A 237 8.44 -3.99 -39.49
C LYS A 237 8.83 -5.46 -39.31
N ILE A 238 8.03 -6.24 -38.58
CA ILE A 238 8.30 -7.67 -38.35
C ILE A 238 8.23 -8.46 -39.66
N MET A 239 7.24 -8.21 -40.51
CA MET A 239 7.12 -8.85 -41.83
C MET A 239 8.37 -8.59 -42.69
N LYS A 240 8.85 -7.34 -42.76
CA LYS A 240 10.10 -7.00 -43.46
C LYS A 240 11.31 -7.74 -42.88
N LEU A 241 11.45 -7.77 -41.55
CA LEU A 241 12.55 -8.47 -40.87
C LEU A 241 12.50 -9.99 -41.07
N ALA A 242 11.30 -10.54 -41.23
CA ALA A 242 11.03 -11.95 -41.52
C ALA A 242 11.28 -12.34 -42.98
N GLY A 243 11.54 -11.36 -43.87
CA GLY A 243 11.71 -11.61 -45.30
C GLY A 243 10.40 -11.76 -46.07
N ALA A 244 9.31 -11.12 -45.62
CA ALA A 244 8.07 -11.05 -46.40
C ALA A 244 8.33 -10.45 -47.78
N SER A 245 7.64 -10.96 -48.79
CA SER A 245 7.73 -10.42 -50.14
C SER A 245 7.13 -9.02 -50.23
N VAL A 246 7.56 -8.22 -51.20
CA VAL A 246 6.97 -6.89 -51.47
C VAL A 246 5.48 -7.00 -51.78
N GLN A 247 5.06 -8.08 -52.46
CA GLN A 247 3.65 -8.35 -52.76
C GLN A 247 2.82 -8.53 -51.48
N GLU A 248 3.29 -9.35 -50.53
CA GLU A 248 2.60 -9.55 -49.25
C GLU A 248 2.50 -8.25 -48.43
N ILE A 249 3.57 -7.44 -48.42
CA ILE A 249 3.55 -6.15 -47.73
C ILE A 249 2.54 -5.19 -48.40
N ASN A 250 2.53 -5.13 -49.72
CA ASN A 250 1.59 -4.28 -50.47
C ASN A 250 0.15 -4.74 -50.28
N GLU A 251 -0.10 -6.05 -50.23
CA GLU A 251 -1.42 -6.61 -49.95
C GLU A 251 -1.87 -6.31 -48.52
N PHE A 252 -0.96 -6.42 -47.54
CA PHE A 252 -1.25 -6.00 -46.19
C PHE A 252 -1.60 -4.51 -46.14
N MET A 253 -0.81 -3.66 -46.79
CA MET A 253 -1.09 -2.22 -46.87
C MET A 253 -2.42 -1.93 -47.55
N SER A 254 -2.80 -2.64 -48.61
CA SER A 254 -4.09 -2.41 -49.26
C SER A 254 -5.26 -2.82 -48.37
N LYS A 255 -5.14 -3.92 -47.62
CA LYS A 255 -6.18 -4.40 -46.68
C LYS A 255 -6.32 -3.50 -45.45
N TYR A 256 -5.22 -2.93 -44.95
CA TYR A 256 -5.18 -2.22 -43.66
C TYR A 256 -4.88 -0.71 -43.73
N SER A 257 -4.73 -0.12 -44.92
CA SER A 257 -4.58 1.34 -45.11
C SER A 257 -5.88 2.11 -44.91
N LYS A 258 -7.04 1.45 -44.99
CA LYS A 258 -8.32 2.10 -44.69
C LYS A 258 -8.52 2.11 -43.18
N PRO A 259 -8.64 3.29 -42.52
CA PRO A 259 -9.03 3.34 -41.12
C PRO A 259 -10.38 2.62 -41.00
N ARG A 260 -10.44 1.58 -40.16
CA ARG A 260 -11.73 0.99 -39.79
C ARG A 260 -12.59 2.14 -39.23
N SER A 261 -13.82 2.27 -39.74
CA SER A 261 -14.79 3.22 -39.21
C SER A 261 -14.80 3.11 -37.69
N SER A 262 -14.88 4.25 -37.01
CA SER A 262 -14.69 4.44 -35.57
C SER A 262 -15.72 3.75 -34.67
N THR A 263 -16.39 2.68 -35.12
CA THR A 263 -17.15 1.82 -34.23
C THR A 263 -16.18 1.19 -33.24
N PRO A 264 -16.32 1.47 -31.93
CA PRO A 264 -15.50 0.83 -30.92
C PRO A 264 -15.67 -0.67 -31.08
N VAL A 265 -14.59 -1.39 -31.31
CA VAL A 265 -14.61 -2.84 -31.08
C VAL A 265 -14.83 -2.98 -29.58
N ASP A 266 -15.94 -3.60 -29.17
CA ASP A 266 -16.20 -4.00 -27.78
C ASP A 266 -15.10 -4.99 -27.38
N VAL A 267 -13.97 -4.47 -26.95
CA VAL A 267 -12.92 -5.25 -26.30
C VAL A 267 -13.39 -5.40 -24.85
N PRO A 268 -13.46 -6.61 -24.28
CA PRO A 268 -14.02 -6.87 -22.95
C PRO A 268 -13.23 -6.27 -21.78
N PHE A 269 -12.32 -5.33 -22.03
CA PHE A 269 -11.80 -4.44 -21.00
C PHE A 269 -12.85 -3.36 -20.71
N SER A 270 -13.93 -3.78 -20.04
CA SER A 270 -14.82 -2.87 -19.32
C SER A 270 -13.99 -2.05 -18.35
N SER A 271 -13.66 -0.82 -18.74
CA SER A 271 -13.19 0.23 -17.85
C SER A 271 -14.34 0.91 -17.11
N ASN A 272 -15.57 0.38 -17.20
CA ASN A 272 -16.72 0.85 -16.43
C ASN A 272 -16.73 0.25 -15.01
N ALA A 273 -15.56 0.19 -14.37
CA ALA A 273 -15.52 0.25 -12.91
C ALA A 273 -15.73 1.71 -12.50
N THR A 274 -16.89 2.27 -12.85
CA THR A 274 -17.48 3.35 -12.07
C THR A 274 -17.82 2.68 -10.75
N VAL A 275 -16.92 2.80 -9.78
CA VAL A 275 -17.27 2.45 -8.41
C VAL A 275 -18.27 3.51 -7.98
N ASP A 276 -19.56 3.22 -8.15
CA ASP A 276 -20.61 3.90 -7.43
C ASP A 276 -20.41 3.58 -5.95
N ILE A 277 -19.61 4.41 -5.29
CA ILE A 277 -19.54 4.44 -3.84
C ILE A 277 -20.85 5.09 -3.40
N GLU A 278 -21.91 4.29 -3.28
CA GLU A 278 -23.07 4.65 -2.48
C GLU A 278 -22.58 4.85 -1.04
N PHE A 279 -22.39 6.12 -0.65
CA PHE A 279 -22.32 6.50 0.75
C PHE A 279 -23.70 6.23 1.36
N SER A 280 -23.88 5.01 1.87
CA SER A 280 -24.97 4.69 2.79
C SER A 280 -24.75 5.54 4.06
N SER A 281 -25.48 6.65 4.16
CA SER A 281 -25.60 7.48 5.34
C SER A 281 -26.45 6.78 6.40
N GLY A 282 -25.99 5.61 6.86
CA GLY A 282 -26.54 4.94 8.04
C GLY A 282 -25.99 5.57 9.31
N GLY A 283 -26.66 6.62 9.80
CA GLY A 283 -26.41 7.16 11.14
C GLY A 283 -26.73 6.13 12.22
N PRO A 284 -26.00 6.11 13.36
CA PRO A 284 -26.31 5.23 14.46
C PRO A 284 -27.56 5.74 15.19
N VAL A 285 -28.57 4.87 15.28
CA VAL A 285 -29.57 4.93 16.36
C VAL A 285 -28.93 4.22 17.54
N PHE A 286 -28.45 4.99 18.52
CA PHE A 286 -28.58 4.79 19.97
C PHE A 286 -28.04 6.02 20.69
#